data_AF-A0A191T901-F1
#
_entry.id   AF-A0A191T901-F1
#
_cell.length_a   1.000
_cell.length_b   1.000
_cell.length_c   1.000
_cell.angle_alpha   90.00
_cell.angle_beta   90.00
_cell.angle_gamma   90.00
#
_symmetry.space_group_name_H-M   'P 1'
#
loop_
_entity.id
_entity.type
_entity.pdbx_description
1 polymer ?
#
loop_
_entity_poly.entity_id
_entity_poly.type
_entity_poly.pdbx_seq_one_letter_code
_entity_poly.pdbx_strand_id
1 'polypeptide(L)'
;MKKQEFLDFISAEQRRGAVRFSLGFNSKGEIVLHWTNEAGLRVWSILSGNRGKSPSRANRERMSNFRRWLHDARQGMEGDTPEVE
;
A
#
# COMPACT_ATOMS: atom_id res chain seq x y z
N MET A 1 2.22 12.51 -1.19
CA MET A 1 2.64 11.36 -2.01
C MET A 1 1.84 11.34 -3.30
N LYS A 2 2.53 11.40 -4.44
CA LYS A 2 1.97 11.24 -5.79
C LYS A 2 1.95 9.76 -6.18
N LYS A 3 1.24 9.42 -7.28
CA LYS A 3 1.16 8.03 -7.79
C LYS A 3 2.54 7.44 -8.05
N GLN A 4 3.41 8.15 -8.78
CA GLN A 4 4.73 7.63 -9.14
C GLN A 4 5.59 7.32 -7.91
N GLU A 5 5.64 8.24 -6.94
CA GLU A 5 6.37 8.03 -5.67
C GLU A 5 5.89 6.77 -4.92
N PHE A 6 4.58 6.50 -4.95
CA PHE A 6 4.02 5.29 -4.34
C PHE A 6 4.43 4.03 -5.10
N LEU A 7 4.36 4.04 -6.44
CA LEU A 7 4.77 2.89 -7.26
C LEU A 7 6.27 2.61 -7.11
N ASP A 8 7.11 3.64 -7.16
CA ASP A 8 8.56 3.52 -6.96
C ASP A 8 8.89 2.93 -5.59
N PHE A 9 8.16 3.35 -4.55
CA PHE A 9 8.29 2.78 -3.21
C PHE A 9 7.95 1.28 -3.19
N ILE A 10 6.81 0.88 -3.76
CA ILE A 10 6.40 -0.53 -3.80
C ILE A 10 7.44 -1.37 -4.56
N SER A 11 7.87 -0.91 -5.74
CA SER A 11 8.87 -1.61 -6.54
C SER A 11 10.24 -1.69 -5.85
N ALA A 12 10.64 -0.67 -5.09
CA ALA A 12 11.88 -0.70 -4.32
C ALA A 12 11.81 -1.74 -3.17
N GLU A 13 10.70 -1.78 -2.43
CA GLU A 13 10.51 -2.77 -1.38
C GLU A 13 10.42 -4.20 -1.95
N GLN A 14 9.75 -4.39 -3.09
CA GLN A 14 9.69 -5.69 -3.78
C GLN A 14 11.07 -6.18 -4.22
N ARG A 15 11.92 -5.29 -4.76
CA ARG A 15 13.32 -5.61 -5.07
C ARG A 15 14.13 -6.04 -3.85
N ARG A 16 13.67 -5.70 -2.64
CA ARG A 16 14.22 -6.14 -1.35
C ARG A 16 13.48 -7.36 -0.76
N GLY A 17 12.73 -8.10 -1.58
CA GLY A 17 12.02 -9.30 -1.16
C GLY A 17 10.68 -9.06 -0.45
N ALA A 18 10.12 -7.85 -0.50
CA ALA A 18 8.83 -7.56 0.12
C ALA A 18 7.65 -8.19 -0.63
N VAL A 19 6.71 -8.75 0.14
CA VAL A 19 5.48 -9.39 -0.38
C VAL A 19 4.23 -8.97 0.42
N ARG A 20 3.04 -9.32 -0.10
CA ARG A 20 1.75 -9.22 0.61
C ARG A 20 1.39 -7.80 1.09
N PHE A 21 1.57 -6.81 0.22
CA PHE A 21 1.19 -5.42 0.49
C PHE A 21 -0.32 -5.26 0.75
N SER A 22 -0.68 -4.51 1.79
CA SER A 22 -2.06 -4.21 2.18
C SER A 22 -2.19 -2.82 2.80
N LEU A 23 -3.36 -2.18 2.62
CA LEU A 23 -3.66 -0.84 3.14
C LEU A 23 -4.73 -0.91 4.22
N GLY A 24 -4.60 -0.08 5.24
CA GLY A 24 -5.59 0.05 6.31
C GLY A 24 -5.58 1.43 6.97
N PHE A 25 -6.58 1.65 7.82
CA PHE A 25 -6.56 2.76 8.77
C PHE A 25 -6.11 2.26 10.14
N ASN A 26 -5.25 3.01 10.81
CA ASN A 26 -4.97 2.76 12.23
C ASN A 26 -6.01 3.46 13.12
N SER A 27 -5.85 3.34 14.45
CA SER A 27 -6.76 3.92 15.45
C SER A 27 -6.81 5.46 15.45
N LYS A 28 -5.84 6.12 14.80
CA LYS A 28 -5.83 7.59 14.60
C LYS A 28 -6.44 8.00 13.26
N GLY A 29 -6.88 7.05 12.43
CA GLY A 29 -7.40 7.29 11.09
C GLY A 29 -6.34 7.65 10.06
N GLU A 30 -5.07 7.34 10.33
CA GLU A 30 -3.96 7.48 9.39
C GLU A 30 -3.98 6.33 8.38
N ILE A 31 -3.54 6.60 7.16
CA ILE A 31 -3.41 5.55 6.13
C ILE A 31 -2.09 4.85 6.34
N VAL A 32 -2.15 3.54 6.58
CA VAL A 32 -0.98 2.69 6.82
C VAL A 32 -0.88 1.63 5.72
N LEU A 33 0.31 1.50 5.15
CA LEU A 33 0.69 0.39 4.30
C LEU A 33 1.41 -0.66 5.14
N HIS A 34 1.06 -1.93 4.98
CA HIS A 34 1.73 -3.06 5.59
C HIS A 34 2.26 -4.00 4.52
N TRP A 35 3.40 -4.63 4.76
CA TRP A 35 3.96 -5.69 3.93
C TRP A 35 4.76 -6.68 4.77
N THR A 36 5.11 -7.82 4.18
CA THR A 36 6.06 -8.78 4.77
C THR A 36 7.40 -8.54 4.09
N ASN A 37 8.47 -8.32 4.86
CA ASN A 37 9.82 -8.16 4.30
C ASN A 37 10.47 -9.52 3.98
N GLU A 38 11.69 -9.50 3.44
CA GLU A 38 12.47 -10.72 3.13
C GLU A 38 12.67 -11.64 4.34
N ALA A 39 12.79 -11.08 5.54
CA ALA A 39 12.93 -11.85 6.78
C ALA A 39 11.61 -12.47 7.28
N GLY A 40 10.52 -12.35 6.53
CA GLY A 40 9.19 -12.84 6.93
C GLY A 40 8.50 -11.98 7.99
N LEU A 41 9.04 -10.79 8.31
CA LEU A 41 8.50 -9.91 9.33
C LEU A 41 7.48 -8.94 8.73
N ARG A 42 6.38 -8.71 9.46
CA ARG A 42 5.39 -7.70 9.09
C ARG A 42 5.92 -6.31 9.45
N VAL A 43 6.07 -5.48 8.44
CA VAL A 43 6.52 -4.09 8.53
C VAL A 43 5.43 -3.14 8.01
N TRP A 44 5.54 -1.86 8.33
CA TRP A 44 4.53 -0.87 7.98
C TRP A 44 5.11 0.54 7.83
N SER A 45 4.37 1.40 7.13
CA SER A 45 4.67 2.82 6.97
C SER A 45 3.39 3.66 6.89
N ILE A 46 3.43 4.88 7.42
CA ILE A 46 2.33 5.84 7.33
C ILE A 46 2.43 6.58 6.00
N LEU A 47 1.42 6.42 5.15
CA LEU A 47 1.33 7.11 3.86
C LEU A 47 0.68 8.48 3.97
N SER A 48 -0.22 8.65 4.95
CA SER A 48 -0.93 9.90 5.18
C SER A 48 -1.35 10.01 6.64
N GLY A 49 -0.90 11.08 7.28
CA GLY A 49 -1.34 11.43 8.64
C GLY A 49 -2.81 11.84 8.70
N ASN A 50 -3.34 11.95 9.90
CA ASN A 50 -4.70 12.39 10.16
C ASN A 50 -4.74 13.26 11.42
N ARG A 51 -5.55 14.32 11.41
CA ARG A 51 -5.81 15.12 12.60
C ARG A 51 -7.17 14.68 13.17
N GLY A 52 -7.15 13.85 14.22
CA GLY A 52 -8.36 13.36 14.89
C GLY A 52 -8.31 11.87 15.23
N LYS A 53 -9.42 11.34 15.73
CA LYS A 53 -9.56 9.93 16.13
C LYS A 53 -10.18 9.03 15.05
N SER A 54 -10.61 9.60 13.92
CA SER A 54 -11.28 8.88 12.83
C SER A 54 -10.76 9.35 11.46
N PRO A 55 -10.77 8.49 10.42
CA PRO A 55 -10.36 8.90 9.08
C PRO A 55 -11.17 10.09 8.57
N SER A 56 -10.48 11.20 8.27
CA SER A 56 -11.08 12.36 7.61
C SER A 56 -11.61 11.99 6.22
N ARG A 57 -12.55 12.79 5.68
CA ARG A 57 -13.04 12.63 4.30
C ARG A 57 -11.90 12.59 3.30
N ALA A 58 -10.93 13.50 3.43
CA ALA A 58 -9.74 13.54 2.59
C ALA A 58 -8.93 12.22 2.66
N ASN A 59 -8.80 11.61 3.84
CA ASN A 59 -8.11 10.32 3.97
C ASN A 59 -8.92 9.15 3.41
N ARG A 60 -10.25 9.20 3.45
CA ARG A 60 -11.10 8.19 2.77
C ARG A 60 -10.93 8.28 1.25
N GLU A 61 -10.90 9.49 0.70
CA GLU A 61 -10.66 9.72 -0.73
C GLU A 61 -9.24 9.28 -1.14
N ARG A 62 -8.21 9.63 -0.36
CA ARG A 62 -6.83 9.16 -0.58
C ARG A 62 -6.71 7.64 -0.49
N MET A 63 -7.41 6.99 0.43
CA MET A 63 -7.41 5.53 0.56
C MET A 63 -7.88 4.85 -0.73
N SER A 64 -8.93 5.39 -1.38
CA SER A 64 -9.38 4.88 -2.67
C SER A 64 -8.30 5.00 -3.75
N ASN A 65 -7.58 6.12 -3.79
CA ASN A 65 -6.45 6.30 -4.71
C ASN A 65 -5.32 5.30 -4.43
N PHE A 66 -4.89 5.16 -3.18
CA PHE A 66 -3.83 4.21 -2.81
C PHE A 66 -4.21 2.77 -3.12
N ARG A 67 -5.48 2.37 -2.92
CA ARG A 67 -5.96 1.03 -3.30
C ARG A 67 -5.86 0.80 -4.79
N ARG A 68 -6.26 1.78 -5.60
CA ARG A 68 -6.13 1.72 -7.05
C ARG A 68 -4.66 1.63 -7.46
N TRP A 69 -3.79 2.45 -6.88
CA TRP A 69 -2.36 2.43 -7.22
C TRP A 69 -1.68 1.13 -6.78
N LEU A 70 -2.10 0.55 -5.65
CA LEU A 70 -1.61 -0.76 -5.21
C LEU A 70 -2.06 -1.87 -6.16
N HIS A 71 -3.26 -1.77 -6.71
CA HIS A 71 -3.73 -2.67 -7.76
C HIS A 71 -2.94 -2.47 -9.06
N ASP A 72 -2.71 -1.23 -9.49
CA ASP A 72 -1.89 -0.92 -10.67
C ASP A 72 -0.46 -1.47 -10.51
N ALA A 73 0.13 -1.35 -9.31
CA ALA A 73 1.43 -1.94 -8.98
C ALA A 73 1.44 -3.46 -9.13
N ARG A 74 0.29 -4.13 -8.97
CA ARG A 74 0.13 -5.57 -9.21
C ARG A 74 -0.03 -5.94 -10.67
N GLN A 75 -0.72 -5.13 -11.45
CA GLN A 75 -0.94 -5.38 -12.88
C GLN A 75 0.25 -5.02 -13.76
N GLY A 76 1.14 -4.12 -13.30
CA GLY A 76 2.44 -3.88 -13.93
C GLY A 76 3.47 -4.99 -13.68
N MET A 77 3.07 -6.06 -12.99
CA MET A 77 3.90 -7.25 -12.75
C MET A 77 3.37 -8.38 -13.64
N GLU A 78 3.96 -8.55 -14.82
CA GLU A 78 3.86 -9.81 -15.55
C GLU A 78 4.41 -10.92 -14.64
N GLY A 79 3.54 -11.82 -14.18
CA GLY A 79 3.99 -13.03 -13.48
C GLY A 79 3.09 -13.63 -12.40
N ASP A 80 1.86 -13.16 -12.15
CA ASP A 80 0.99 -13.87 -11.20
C ASP A 80 -0.52 -13.59 -11.43
N THR A 81 -0.94 -13.63 -12.68
CA THR A 81 -2.37 -13.85 -12.97
C THR A 81 -2.59 -15.35 -12.88
N PRO A 82 -3.33 -15.89 -11.89
CA PRO A 82 -3.78 -17.26 -12.00
C PRO A 82 -4.63 -17.37 -13.26
N GLU A 83 -4.23 -18.26 -14.17
CA GLU A 83 -5.09 -18.68 -15.27
C GLU A 83 -6.40 -19.16 -14.66
N VAL A 84 -7.49 -18.51 -15.05
CA VAL A 84 -8.83 -18.95 -14.70
C VAL A 84 -9.14 -20.08 -15.68
N GLU A 85 -9.03 -21.32 -15.21
CA GLU A 85 -9.68 -22.48 -15.86
C GLU A 85 -11.21 -22.33 -15.83
#